data_AF-A0A6I4MBM7-F1
#
_entry.id   AF-A0A6I4MBM7-F1
#
_cell.length_a   1.000
_cell.length_b   1.000
_cell.length_c   1.000
_cell.angle_alpha   90.00
_cell.angle_beta   90.00
_cell.angle_gamma   90.00
#
_symmetry.space_group_name_H-M   'P 1'
#
loop_
_entity.id
_entity.type
_entity.pdbx_description
1 polymer ?
#
loop_
_entity_poly.entity_id
_entity_poly.type
_entity_poly.pdbx_seq_one_letter_code
_entity_poly.pdbx_strand_id
1 'polypeptide(L)'
;MIAVPALVAAGLVADAMRLRRRLARFHRLPQPRRAAPLSWEGLRESAGYDVIGADGAVISANVRHAAIAHARDTGLDVLGLIPADLPVTRALDMLRHTRDAGFAAVVHTELLDDAYTGDYTSTMARLRHHDADTDHVVVPCHLTPRSPAYKGRAAWLHGLGVPLAQAVVPSILAMALVLAALAADPQWGPVALIAYCAVPYLVFAGTPLSPRDLHRTALLRPALTPYTWWRTLVEDLPPWPRPLPRRPRKDEP
;
A
#
# COMPACT_ATOMS: atom_id res chain seq x y z
N MET A 1 9.29 -3.43 -38.11
CA MET A 1 9.76 -2.08 -37.76
C MET A 1 10.08 -2.07 -36.26
N ILE A 2 11.37 -2.12 -35.91
CA ILE A 2 11.85 -2.35 -34.53
C ILE A 2 11.49 -1.20 -33.56
N ALA A 3 11.23 -0.01 -34.08
CA ALA A 3 11.05 1.20 -33.29
C ALA A 3 9.88 1.12 -32.29
N VAL A 4 8.72 0.56 -32.67
CA VAL A 4 7.52 0.58 -31.81
C VAL A 4 7.68 -0.31 -30.56
N PRO A 5 8.03 -1.61 -30.67
CA PRO A 5 8.26 -2.43 -29.48
C PRO A 5 9.38 -1.90 -28.58
N ALA A 6 10.45 -1.35 -29.17
CA ALA A 6 11.55 -0.77 -28.43
C ALA A 6 11.11 0.48 -27.62
N LEU A 7 10.30 1.37 -28.22
CA LEU A 7 9.76 2.54 -27.54
C LEU A 7 8.80 2.15 -26.41
N VAL A 8 7.92 1.17 -26.63
CA VAL A 8 7.01 0.67 -25.57
C VAL A 8 7.81 0.06 -24.42
N ALA A 9 8.80 -0.78 -24.72
CA ALA A 9 9.68 -1.38 -23.71
C ALA A 9 10.43 -0.30 -22.91
N ALA A 10 11.02 0.70 -23.60
CA ALA A 10 11.72 1.80 -22.96
C ALA A 10 10.79 2.62 -22.04
N GLY A 11 9.57 2.92 -22.47
CA GLY A 11 8.57 3.61 -21.65
C GLY A 11 8.18 2.85 -20.39
N LEU A 12 7.98 1.53 -20.49
CA LEU A 12 7.69 0.67 -19.36
C LEU A 12 8.85 0.61 -18.35
N VAL A 13 10.08 0.49 -18.85
CA VAL A 13 11.29 0.50 -18.00
C VAL A 13 11.46 1.85 -17.31
N ALA A 14 11.23 2.96 -18.02
CA ALA A 14 11.31 4.29 -17.44
C ALA A 14 10.27 4.50 -16.33
N ASP A 15 9.02 4.08 -16.53
CA ASP A 15 7.99 4.11 -15.48
C ASP A 15 8.38 3.25 -14.27
N ALA A 16 8.88 2.04 -14.51
CA ALA A 16 9.35 1.15 -13.44
C ALA A 16 10.49 1.80 -12.63
N MET A 17 11.45 2.44 -13.28
CA MET A 17 12.53 3.16 -12.60
C MET A 17 12.02 4.37 -11.81
N ARG A 18 11.03 5.09 -12.34
CA ARG A 18 10.38 6.19 -11.61
C ARG A 18 9.70 5.68 -10.34
N LEU A 19 8.95 4.58 -10.44
CA LEU A 19 8.30 3.95 -9.28
C LEU A 19 9.33 3.41 -8.28
N ARG A 20 10.43 2.81 -8.75
CA ARG A 20 11.55 2.38 -7.89
C ARG A 20 12.17 3.55 -7.12
N ARG A 21 12.39 4.70 -7.78
CA ARG A 21 12.89 5.91 -7.10
C ARG A 21 11.93 6.44 -6.06
N ARG A 22 10.61 6.37 -6.30
CA ARG A 22 9.60 6.69 -5.27
C ARG A 22 9.67 5.71 -4.11
N LEU A 23 9.82 4.42 -4.41
CA LEU A 23 9.90 3.37 -3.40
C LEU A 23 11.18 3.44 -2.56
N ALA A 24 12.29 3.90 -3.14
CA ALA A 24 13.56 4.08 -2.43
C ALA A 24 13.52 5.17 -1.35
N ARG A 25 12.46 6.00 -1.31
CA ARG A 25 12.26 7.01 -0.26
C ARG A 25 11.67 6.44 1.03
N PHE A 26 11.14 5.23 1.00
CA PHE A 26 10.62 4.59 2.20
C PHE A 26 11.76 3.98 3.01
N HIS A 27 11.72 4.24 4.31
CA HIS A 27 12.68 3.68 5.24
C HIS A 27 12.16 2.35 5.78
N ARG A 28 13.06 1.40 6.05
CA ARG A 28 12.70 0.24 6.88
C ARG A 28 12.71 0.67 8.33
N LEU A 29 11.68 0.27 9.07
CA LEU A 29 11.69 0.41 10.52
C LEU A 29 12.95 -0.30 11.06
N PRO A 30 13.78 0.37 11.88
CA PRO A 30 14.94 -0.25 12.48
C PRO A 30 14.52 -1.50 13.25
N GLN A 31 15.09 -2.66 12.91
CA GLN A 31 14.89 -3.83 13.74
C GLN A 31 15.63 -3.62 15.06
N PRO A 32 14.99 -3.78 16.23
CA PRO A 32 15.70 -3.71 17.49
C PRO A 32 16.79 -4.78 17.49
N ARG A 33 18.07 -4.34 17.55
CA ARG A 33 19.27 -5.19 17.38
C ARG A 33 19.44 -6.28 18.44
N ARG A 34 18.67 -6.23 19.52
CA ARG A 34 18.56 -7.23 20.57
C ARG A 34 17.34 -6.86 21.39
N ALA A 35 16.43 -7.79 21.62
CA ALA A 35 15.37 -7.59 22.59
C ALA A 35 16.04 -7.42 23.95
N ALA A 36 16.17 -6.17 24.43
CA ALA A 36 16.15 -5.96 25.86
C ALA A 36 14.88 -6.67 26.38
N PRO A 37 14.94 -7.40 27.50
CA PRO A 37 13.77 -8.08 28.04
C PRO A 37 12.63 -7.06 28.09
N LEU A 38 11.49 -7.41 27.49
CA LEU A 38 10.29 -6.57 27.54
C LEU A 38 9.96 -6.37 29.03
N SER A 39 10.22 -5.19 29.57
CA SER A 39 9.76 -4.88 30.92
C SER A 39 8.23 -4.71 30.83
N TRP A 40 7.51 -5.42 31.68
CA TRP A 40 6.05 -5.33 31.76
C TRP A 40 5.58 -3.91 32.15
N GLU A 41 6.46 -3.11 32.74
CA GLU A 41 6.22 -1.70 33.08
C GLU A 41 6.16 -0.82 31.83
N GLY A 42 7.00 -1.06 30.82
CA GLY A 42 6.95 -0.35 29.53
C GLY A 42 5.73 -0.70 28.65
N LEU A 43 5.03 -1.79 28.96
CA LEU A 43 3.76 -2.16 28.29
C LEU A 43 2.56 -1.34 28.78
N ARG A 44 2.65 -0.72 29.97
CA ARG A 44 1.60 0.14 30.53
C ARG A 44 1.70 1.61 30.12
N GLU A 45 2.88 2.08 29.74
CA GLU A 45 3.11 3.45 29.27
C GLU A 45 3.12 3.54 27.73
N SER A 46 1.96 3.27 27.12
CA SER A 46 1.64 3.82 25.79
C SER A 46 1.15 5.27 25.95
N ALA A 47 1.81 6.07 26.79
CA ALA A 47 1.44 7.46 26.97
C ALA A 47 1.67 8.18 25.62
N GLY A 48 0.57 8.55 24.97
CA GLY A 48 0.55 9.37 23.76
C GLY A 48 0.34 8.65 22.43
N TYR A 49 0.50 7.32 22.31
CA TYR A 49 0.34 6.64 21.01
C TYR A 49 -0.45 5.34 21.11
N ASP A 50 -1.34 5.13 20.14
CA ASP A 50 -1.99 3.84 19.94
C ASP A 50 -1.85 3.36 18.49
N VAL A 51 -2.14 2.08 18.26
CA VAL A 51 -1.98 1.44 16.95
C VAL A 51 -3.33 1.00 16.44
N ILE A 52 -3.72 1.59 15.31
CA ILE A 52 -4.92 1.21 14.58
C ILE A 52 -4.54 0.28 13.42
N GLY A 53 -5.38 -0.71 13.16
CA GLY A 53 -5.21 -1.67 12.06
C GLY A 53 -6.48 -1.80 11.27
N ALA A 54 -6.35 -2.07 9.97
CA ALA A 54 -7.45 -2.54 9.14
C ALA A 54 -7.91 -3.92 9.60
N ASP A 55 -9.15 -4.29 9.28
CA ASP A 55 -9.72 -5.58 9.68
C ASP A 55 -8.83 -6.76 9.28
N GLY A 56 -8.46 -7.56 10.28
CA GLY A 56 -7.61 -8.74 10.11
C GLY A 56 -6.11 -8.46 10.01
N ALA A 57 -5.67 -7.20 10.12
CA ALA A 57 -4.25 -6.88 10.27
C ALA A 57 -3.75 -7.32 11.65
N VAL A 58 -2.67 -8.09 11.69
CA VAL A 58 -2.08 -8.59 12.94
C VAL A 58 -0.66 -8.06 13.09
N ILE A 59 -0.44 -7.19 14.07
CA ILE A 59 0.86 -6.57 14.33
C ILE A 59 1.49 -7.25 15.55
N SER A 60 2.70 -7.78 15.40
CA SER A 60 3.43 -8.35 16.54
C SER A 60 3.76 -7.26 17.57
N ALA A 61 3.81 -7.61 18.85
CA ALA A 61 4.15 -6.66 19.92
C ALA A 61 5.50 -5.97 19.70
N ASN A 62 6.50 -6.68 19.17
CA ASN A 62 7.82 -6.11 18.87
C ASN A 62 7.76 -5.02 17.79
N VAL A 63 7.00 -5.25 16.71
CA VAL A 63 6.78 -4.24 15.66
C VAL A 63 5.98 -3.07 16.21
N ARG A 64 4.93 -3.33 17.00
CA ARG A 64 4.13 -2.29 17.65
C ARG A 64 5.02 -1.38 18.50
N HIS A 65 5.85 -1.95 19.36
CA HIS A 65 6.74 -1.21 20.25
C HIS A 65 7.81 -0.43 19.48
N ALA A 66 8.46 -1.06 18.49
CA ALA A 66 9.45 -0.39 17.65
C ALA A 66 8.84 0.77 16.83
N ALA A 67 7.60 0.61 16.36
CA ALA A 67 6.90 1.65 15.63
C ALA A 67 6.48 2.82 16.54
N ILE A 68 5.98 2.54 17.75
CA ILE A 68 5.67 3.58 18.76
C ILE A 68 6.94 4.34 19.16
N ALA A 69 8.03 3.63 19.45
CA ALA A 69 9.30 4.25 19.77
C ALA A 69 9.79 5.15 18.63
N HIS A 70 9.72 4.66 17.39
CA HIS A 70 10.09 5.45 16.22
C HIS A 70 9.23 6.71 16.07
N ALA A 71 7.90 6.59 16.12
CA ALA A 71 6.99 7.73 16.02
C ALA A 71 7.29 8.79 17.09
N ARG A 72 7.53 8.36 18.33
CA ARG A 72 7.90 9.23 19.45
C ARG A 72 9.24 9.91 19.24
N ASP A 73 10.27 9.17 18.85
CA ASP A 73 11.62 9.69 18.64
C ASP A 73 11.68 10.73 17.51
N THR A 74 10.81 10.60 16.50
CA THR A 74 10.70 11.54 15.38
C THR A 74 9.64 12.61 15.58
N GLY A 75 8.83 12.55 16.64
CA GLY A 75 7.75 13.49 16.90
C GLY A 75 6.61 13.43 15.87
N LEU A 76 6.35 12.26 15.27
CA LEU A 76 5.30 12.10 14.26
C LEU A 76 3.94 11.94 14.92
N ASP A 77 2.93 12.61 14.38
CA ASP A 77 1.53 12.43 14.80
C ASP A 77 0.95 11.12 14.29
N VAL A 78 1.31 10.76 13.05
CA VAL A 78 0.83 9.56 12.36
C VAL A 78 2.00 8.85 11.67
N LEU A 79 2.19 7.57 11.98
CA LEU A 79 3.19 6.73 11.34
C LEU A 79 2.50 5.56 10.63
N GLY A 80 2.41 5.65 9.30
CA GLY A 80 1.85 4.60 8.45
C GLY A 80 2.79 3.39 8.39
N LEU A 81 2.26 2.19 8.66
CA LEU A 81 3.02 0.94 8.64
C LEU A 81 2.76 0.17 7.35
N ILE A 82 3.79 0.09 6.50
CA ILE A 82 3.74 -0.59 5.22
C ILE A 82 4.26 -2.03 5.40
N PRO A 83 3.44 -3.07 5.20
CA PRO A 83 3.90 -4.45 5.32
C PRO A 83 4.95 -4.74 4.24
N ALA A 84 6.10 -5.30 4.62
CA ALA A 84 7.14 -5.65 3.65
C ALA A 84 6.66 -6.68 2.61
N ASP A 85 5.68 -7.52 2.96
CA ASP A 85 5.17 -8.62 2.12
C ASP A 85 3.94 -8.26 1.27
N LEU A 86 3.66 -6.96 1.14
CA LEU A 86 2.50 -6.42 0.41
C LEU A 86 2.40 -7.01 -1.01
N PRO A 87 1.22 -7.50 -1.45
CA PRO A 87 1.06 -8.03 -2.81
C PRO A 87 1.44 -7.01 -3.89
N VAL A 88 2.03 -7.47 -5.00
CA VAL A 88 2.55 -6.62 -6.08
C VAL A 88 1.52 -5.58 -6.53
N THR A 89 0.27 -6.01 -6.75
CA THR A 89 -0.80 -5.10 -7.20
C THR A 89 -1.03 -3.97 -6.20
N ARG A 90 -1.16 -4.31 -4.91
CA ARG A 90 -1.37 -3.32 -3.85
C ARG A 90 -0.18 -2.38 -3.69
N ALA A 91 1.03 -2.90 -3.76
CA ALA A 91 2.25 -2.11 -3.69
C ALA A 91 2.37 -1.13 -4.88
N LEU A 92 2.02 -1.57 -6.10
CA LEU A 92 2.01 -0.69 -7.27
C LEU A 92 0.91 0.38 -7.19
N ASP A 93 -0.29 0.04 -6.73
CA ASP A 93 -1.37 1.02 -6.53
C ASP A 93 -1.00 2.04 -5.46
N MET A 94 -0.42 1.58 -4.35
CA MET A 94 0.12 2.45 -3.30
C MET A 94 1.09 3.43 -3.94
N LEU A 95 2.15 2.94 -4.60
CA LEU A 95 3.16 3.78 -5.24
C LEU A 95 2.60 4.73 -6.31
N ARG A 96 1.43 4.45 -6.90
CA ARG A 96 0.82 5.33 -7.91
C ARG A 96 -0.03 6.42 -7.28
N HIS A 97 -0.80 6.08 -6.23
CA HIS A 97 -1.88 6.94 -5.75
C HIS A 97 -1.68 7.51 -4.35
N THR A 98 -0.87 6.87 -3.50
CA THR A 98 -0.72 7.25 -2.09
C THR A 98 0.69 6.93 -1.56
N ARG A 99 0.94 7.20 -0.28
CA ARG A 99 2.09 6.65 0.45
C ARG A 99 1.69 5.60 1.48
N ASP A 100 0.40 5.50 1.79
CA ASP A 100 -0.16 4.55 2.76
C ASP A 100 -0.57 3.24 2.08
N ALA A 101 -0.17 2.11 2.68
CA ALA A 101 -0.61 0.79 2.26
C ALA A 101 -2.02 0.44 2.74
N GLY A 102 -2.52 1.14 3.76
CA GLY A 102 -3.88 1.00 4.28
C GLY A 102 -4.08 -0.20 5.21
N PHE A 103 -3.04 -0.61 5.96
CA PHE A 103 -3.09 -1.80 6.82
C PHE A 103 -3.01 -1.47 8.30
N ALA A 104 -2.12 -0.57 8.68
CA ALA A 104 -1.92 -0.20 10.06
C ALA A 104 -1.20 1.14 10.16
N ALA A 105 -1.46 1.87 11.25
CA ALA A 105 -0.79 3.11 11.56
C ALA A 105 -0.63 3.22 13.08
N VAL A 106 0.46 3.84 13.52
CA VAL A 106 0.60 4.36 14.87
C VAL A 106 0.10 5.79 14.85
N VAL A 107 -0.77 6.16 15.79
CA VAL A 107 -1.44 7.47 15.83
C VAL A 107 -1.33 8.03 17.24
N HIS A 108 -1.07 9.33 17.35
CA HIS A 108 -1.11 10.01 18.63
C HIS A 108 -2.51 9.92 19.26
N THR A 109 -2.63 9.56 20.53
CA THR A 109 -3.92 9.26 21.18
C THR A 109 -4.87 10.45 21.18
N GLU A 110 -4.36 11.66 21.33
CA GLU A 110 -5.18 12.89 21.30
C GLU A 110 -5.86 13.09 19.94
N LEU A 111 -5.14 12.84 18.84
CA LEU A 111 -5.72 12.90 17.50
C LEU A 111 -6.67 11.73 17.25
N LEU A 112 -6.36 10.57 17.82
CA LEU A 112 -7.17 9.38 17.67
C LEU A 112 -8.55 9.55 18.33
N ASP A 113 -8.63 10.15 19.51
CA ASP A 113 -9.91 10.37 20.21
C ASP A 113 -10.91 11.20 19.38
N ASP A 114 -10.41 12.19 18.63
CA ASP A 114 -11.23 13.03 17.75
C ASP A 114 -11.52 12.37 16.39
N ALA A 115 -10.55 11.65 15.83
CA ALA A 115 -10.62 11.11 14.48
C ALA A 115 -11.19 9.68 14.41
N TYR A 116 -11.22 8.92 15.51
CA TYR A 116 -11.57 7.51 15.50
C TYR A 116 -13.02 7.27 15.06
N THR A 117 -13.17 6.37 14.09
CA THR A 117 -14.48 6.02 13.52
C THR A 117 -14.84 4.55 13.70
N GLY A 118 -13.97 3.74 14.29
CA GLY A 118 -14.10 2.28 14.32
C GLY A 118 -13.62 1.57 13.06
N ASP A 119 -13.38 2.30 11.96
CA ASP A 119 -12.80 1.78 10.72
C ASP A 119 -11.46 2.48 10.43
N TYR A 120 -10.44 1.71 10.05
CA TYR A 120 -9.11 2.23 9.73
C TYR A 120 -9.17 3.27 8.61
N THR A 121 -9.88 2.98 7.52
CA THR A 121 -9.86 3.80 6.30
C THR A 121 -10.49 5.16 6.56
N SER A 122 -11.63 5.16 7.25
CA SER A 122 -12.36 6.35 7.64
C SER A 122 -11.60 7.18 8.67
N THR A 123 -10.93 6.52 9.63
CA THR A 123 -10.06 7.19 10.62
C THR A 123 -8.87 7.86 9.94
N MET A 124 -8.17 7.18 9.03
CA MET A 124 -7.06 7.75 8.27
C MET A 124 -7.49 8.87 7.30
N ALA A 125 -8.71 8.81 6.77
CA ALA A 125 -9.26 9.92 5.99
C ALA A 125 -9.49 11.17 6.86
N ARG A 126 -9.98 11.00 8.10
CA ARG A 126 -10.14 12.11 9.06
C ARG A 126 -8.80 12.65 9.56
N LEU A 127 -7.85 11.77 9.86
CA LEU A 127 -6.50 12.18 10.28
C LEU A 127 -5.81 13.01 9.21
N ARG A 128 -6.00 12.70 7.91
CA ARG A 128 -5.47 13.51 6.80
C ARG A 128 -6.04 14.93 6.71
N HIS A 129 -7.16 15.21 7.38
CA HIS A 129 -7.70 16.57 7.48
C HIS A 129 -7.11 17.37 8.64
N HIS A 130 -6.50 16.69 9.60
CA HIS A 130 -5.67 17.34 10.62
C HIS A 130 -4.29 17.52 9.96
N ASP A 131 -3.68 18.70 10.09
CA ASP A 131 -2.35 19.02 9.54
C ASP A 131 -1.24 18.28 10.32
N ALA A 132 -1.39 16.96 10.39
CA ALA A 132 -0.65 16.04 11.25
C ALA A 132 0.63 15.62 10.57
N ASP A 133 1.74 15.64 11.31
CA ASP A 133 3.01 15.18 10.77
C ASP A 133 2.97 13.67 10.50
N THR A 134 3.12 13.31 9.22
CA THR A 134 2.85 11.96 8.74
C THR A 134 4.05 11.40 7.99
N ASP A 135 4.60 10.29 8.46
CA ASP A 135 5.59 9.49 7.74
C ASP A 135 5.16 8.03 7.59
N HIS A 136 5.88 7.29 6.74
CA HIS A 136 5.58 5.91 6.41
C HIS A 136 6.84 5.05 6.46
N VAL A 137 6.74 3.92 7.15
CA VAL A 137 7.86 2.98 7.32
C VAL A 137 7.48 1.58 6.88
N VAL A 138 8.43 0.91 6.25
CA VAL A 138 8.28 -0.49 5.87
C VAL A 138 8.61 -1.37 7.07
N VAL A 139 7.65 -2.22 7.46
CA VAL A 139 7.76 -3.12 8.60
C VAL A 139 7.95 -4.57 8.16
N PRO A 140 8.84 -5.34 8.81
CA PRO A 140 9.19 -6.71 8.43
C PRO A 140 8.15 -7.73 8.94
N CYS A 141 6.86 -7.47 8.81
CA CYS A 141 5.80 -8.33 9.32
C CYS A 141 4.76 -8.67 8.26
N HIS A 142 4.17 -9.87 8.43
CA HIS A 142 3.05 -10.39 7.66
C HIS A 142 1.73 -9.75 8.12
N LEU A 143 1.65 -8.42 8.09
CA LEU A 143 0.39 -7.73 8.42
C LEU A 143 -0.68 -7.99 7.37
N THR A 144 -0.29 -8.35 6.15
CA THR A 144 -1.24 -8.57 5.08
C THR A 144 -1.99 -9.88 5.29
N PRO A 145 -3.34 -9.85 5.43
CA PRO A 145 -4.12 -11.07 5.40
C PRO A 145 -3.75 -11.87 4.14
N ARG A 146 -3.72 -13.21 4.22
CA ARG A 146 -3.46 -14.08 3.05
C ARG A 146 -4.61 -14.08 2.03
N SER A 147 -5.47 -13.08 2.07
CA SER A 147 -6.52 -12.87 1.09
C SER A 147 -5.93 -12.58 -0.31
N PRO A 148 -6.68 -12.91 -1.37
CA PRO A 148 -6.30 -12.53 -2.73
C PRO A 148 -6.10 -11.01 -2.86
N ALA A 149 -5.12 -10.57 -3.66
CA ALA A 149 -4.73 -9.16 -3.77
C ALA A 149 -5.85 -8.21 -4.22
N TYR A 150 -6.87 -8.74 -4.90
CA TYR A 150 -8.05 -7.97 -5.33
C TYR A 150 -9.04 -7.69 -4.19
N LYS A 151 -9.06 -8.51 -3.13
CA LYS A 151 -10.09 -8.40 -2.08
C LYS A 151 -9.95 -7.08 -1.31
N GLY A 152 -11.03 -6.33 -1.21
CA GLY A 152 -11.09 -5.01 -0.58
C GLY A 152 -10.30 -3.94 -1.32
N ARG A 153 -9.88 -4.19 -2.57
CA ARG A 153 -9.09 -3.21 -3.35
C ARG A 153 -9.95 -2.03 -3.75
N ALA A 154 -11.19 -2.29 -4.17
CA ALA A 154 -12.12 -1.24 -4.54
C ALA A 154 -12.48 -0.34 -3.35
N ALA A 155 -12.81 -0.94 -2.20
CA ALA A 155 -13.11 -0.19 -0.97
C ALA A 155 -11.92 0.69 -0.52
N TRP A 156 -10.69 0.17 -0.58
CA TRP A 156 -9.49 0.94 -0.23
C TRP A 156 -9.22 2.08 -1.21
N LEU A 157 -9.30 1.84 -2.53
CA LEU A 157 -9.13 2.91 -3.54
C LEU A 157 -10.19 4.00 -3.36
N HIS A 158 -11.43 3.60 -3.09
CA HIS A 158 -12.52 4.53 -2.81
C HIS A 158 -12.27 5.33 -1.52
N GLY A 159 -11.77 4.70 -0.45
CA GLY A 159 -11.37 5.39 0.77
C GLY A 159 -10.17 6.33 0.63
N LEU A 160 -9.38 6.16 -0.43
CA LEU A 160 -8.37 7.12 -0.85
C LEU A 160 -8.92 8.26 -1.72
N GLY A 161 -10.21 8.22 -2.09
CA GLY A 161 -10.81 9.15 -3.05
C GLY A 161 -10.34 8.93 -4.48
N VAL A 162 -9.76 7.76 -4.79
CA VAL A 162 -9.23 7.42 -6.12
C VAL A 162 -10.34 6.74 -6.92
N PRO A 163 -10.82 7.34 -8.03
CA PRO A 163 -11.77 6.68 -8.92
C PRO A 163 -11.19 5.36 -9.44
N LEU A 164 -12.00 4.29 -9.42
CA LEU A 164 -11.58 2.98 -9.93
C LEU A 164 -11.04 3.04 -11.37
N ALA A 165 -11.68 3.85 -12.21
CA ALA A 165 -11.23 4.09 -13.58
C ALA A 165 -9.81 4.65 -13.62
N GLN A 166 -9.47 5.60 -12.74
CA GLN A 166 -8.13 6.20 -12.69
C GLN A 166 -7.06 5.17 -12.27
N ALA A 167 -7.41 4.20 -11.42
CA ALA A 167 -6.50 3.14 -11.02
C ALA A 167 -6.29 2.08 -12.12
N VAL A 168 -7.33 1.77 -12.89
CA VAL A 168 -7.32 0.68 -13.88
C VAL A 168 -6.86 1.14 -15.27
N VAL A 169 -7.26 2.33 -15.72
CA VAL A 169 -7.02 2.84 -17.09
C VAL A 169 -5.54 2.83 -17.49
N PRO A 170 -4.57 3.32 -16.68
CA PRO A 170 -3.16 3.28 -17.05
C PRO A 170 -2.66 1.86 -17.29
N SER A 171 -3.18 0.88 -16.54
CA SER A 171 -2.82 -0.51 -16.69
C SER A 171 -3.42 -1.13 -17.96
N ILE A 172 -4.65 -0.75 -18.33
CA ILE A 172 -5.30 -1.14 -19.59
C ILE A 172 -4.50 -0.61 -20.77
N LEU A 173 -4.16 0.69 -20.75
CA LEU A 173 -3.38 1.32 -21.81
C LEU A 173 -2.00 0.66 -21.98
N ALA A 174 -1.31 0.38 -20.89
CA ALA A 174 -0.03 -0.32 -20.94
C ALA A 174 -0.16 -1.72 -21.59
N MET A 175 -1.19 -2.50 -21.23
CA MET A 175 -1.43 -3.80 -21.84
C MET A 175 -1.78 -3.68 -23.33
N ALA A 176 -2.64 -2.73 -23.69
CA ALA A 176 -3.04 -2.49 -25.08
C ALA A 176 -1.84 -2.12 -25.95
N LEU A 177 -0.92 -1.28 -25.45
CA LEU A 177 0.32 -0.93 -26.15
C LEU A 177 1.25 -2.14 -26.34
N VAL A 178 1.35 -3.02 -25.34
CA VAL A 178 2.13 -4.26 -25.44
C VAL A 178 1.53 -5.20 -26.50
N LEU A 179 0.21 -5.38 -26.49
CA LEU A 179 -0.49 -6.21 -27.47
C LEU A 179 -0.38 -5.62 -28.89
N ALA A 180 -0.50 -4.29 -29.02
CA ALA A 180 -0.32 -3.60 -30.29
C ALA A 180 1.11 -3.76 -30.83
N ALA A 181 2.13 -3.65 -29.97
CA ALA A 181 3.52 -3.89 -30.35
C ALA A 181 3.75 -5.35 -30.79
N LEU A 182 3.11 -6.32 -30.12
CA LEU A 182 3.16 -7.73 -30.48
C LEU A 182 2.51 -8.02 -31.84
N ALA A 183 1.39 -7.36 -32.14
CA ALA A 183 0.70 -7.50 -33.42
C ALA A 183 1.42 -6.78 -34.57
N ALA A 184 2.02 -5.62 -34.32
CA ALA A 184 2.68 -4.81 -35.35
C ALA A 184 4.02 -5.40 -35.81
N ASP A 185 4.76 -6.07 -34.92
CA ASP A 185 6.05 -6.70 -35.25
C ASP A 185 6.21 -7.99 -34.42
N PRO A 186 5.82 -9.17 -34.94
CA PRO A 186 5.88 -10.43 -34.19
C PRO A 186 7.31 -10.84 -33.79
N GLN A 187 8.33 -10.37 -34.51
CA GLN A 187 9.73 -10.69 -34.21
C GLN A 187 10.25 -9.90 -33.01
N TRP A 188 9.87 -8.63 -32.89
CA TRP A 188 10.36 -7.73 -31.81
C TRP A 188 9.34 -7.44 -30.72
N GLY A 189 8.06 -7.69 -30.98
CA GLY A 189 6.96 -7.58 -30.04
C GLY A 189 7.15 -8.30 -28.71
N PRO A 190 7.73 -9.53 -28.68
CA PRO A 190 8.06 -10.22 -27.43
C PRO A 190 8.94 -9.40 -26.48
N VAL A 191 9.77 -8.48 -26.99
CA VAL A 191 10.59 -7.59 -26.13
C VAL A 191 9.71 -6.68 -25.27
N ALA A 192 8.63 -6.12 -25.82
CA ALA A 192 7.68 -5.31 -25.06
C ALA A 192 6.94 -6.14 -24.00
N LEU A 193 6.59 -7.39 -24.34
CA LEU A 193 5.96 -8.33 -23.40
C LEU A 193 6.92 -8.71 -22.25
N ILE A 194 8.18 -9.04 -22.57
CA ILE A 194 9.22 -9.33 -21.58
C ILE A 194 9.43 -8.11 -20.67
N ALA A 195 9.53 -6.91 -21.23
CA ALA A 195 9.67 -5.68 -20.46
C ALA A 195 8.46 -5.49 -19.52
N TYR A 196 7.24 -5.68 -20.00
CA TYR A 196 6.01 -5.60 -19.22
C TYR A 196 5.98 -6.58 -18.03
N CYS A 197 6.41 -7.82 -18.26
CA CYS A 197 6.55 -8.85 -17.23
C CYS A 197 7.71 -8.54 -16.26
N ALA A 198 8.78 -7.88 -16.72
CA ALA A 198 9.94 -7.53 -15.90
C ALA A 198 9.70 -6.33 -14.97
N VAL A 199 8.74 -5.46 -15.26
CA VAL A 199 8.45 -4.24 -14.47
C VAL A 199 8.38 -4.50 -12.95
N PRO A 200 7.68 -5.52 -12.40
CA PRO A 200 7.65 -5.73 -10.95
C PRO A 200 9.03 -6.01 -10.37
N TYR A 201 9.84 -6.84 -11.04
CA TYR A 201 11.23 -7.07 -10.60
C TYR A 201 12.04 -5.78 -10.60
N LEU A 202 11.91 -4.97 -11.65
CA LEU A 202 12.60 -3.69 -11.75
C LEU A 202 12.17 -2.71 -10.65
N VAL A 203 10.89 -2.66 -10.30
CA VAL A 203 10.37 -1.79 -9.23
C VAL A 203 10.87 -2.24 -7.86
N PHE A 204 10.83 -3.54 -7.56
CA PHE A 204 11.09 -4.05 -6.21
C PHE A 204 12.53 -4.49 -5.95
N ALA A 205 13.38 -4.60 -6.99
CA ALA A 205 14.78 -5.00 -6.84
C ALA A 205 15.56 -4.07 -5.89
N GLY A 206 16.13 -4.66 -4.83
CA GLY A 206 16.93 -3.94 -3.83
C GLY A 206 16.14 -2.92 -3.01
N THR A 207 14.82 -3.03 -2.96
CA THR A 207 13.94 -2.10 -2.22
C THR A 207 13.53 -2.68 -0.87
N PRO A 208 12.99 -1.85 0.05
CA PRO A 208 12.59 -2.36 1.35
C PRO A 208 11.43 -3.35 1.29
N LEU A 209 10.59 -3.28 0.26
CA LEU A 209 9.46 -4.19 0.03
C LEU A 209 9.91 -5.49 -0.65
N SER A 210 9.32 -6.60 -0.21
CA SER A 210 9.48 -7.93 -0.78
C SER A 210 8.10 -8.55 -1.02
N PRO A 211 7.39 -8.15 -2.10
CA PRO A 211 6.05 -8.62 -2.37
C PRO A 211 5.95 -10.14 -2.43
N ARG A 212 5.02 -10.72 -1.66
CA ARG A 212 4.89 -12.18 -1.51
C ARG A 212 4.57 -12.93 -2.80
N ASP A 213 3.94 -12.27 -3.76
CA ASP A 213 3.52 -12.82 -5.05
C ASP A 213 4.34 -12.29 -6.23
N LEU A 214 5.55 -11.75 -5.97
CA LEU A 214 6.39 -11.11 -6.99
C LEU A 214 6.56 -11.95 -8.25
N HIS A 215 7.03 -13.19 -8.10
CA HIS A 215 7.32 -14.06 -9.23
C HIS A 215 6.07 -14.45 -10.01
N ARG A 216 5.01 -14.82 -9.29
CA ARG A 216 3.73 -15.21 -9.89
C ARG A 216 3.11 -14.07 -10.67
N THR A 217 3.06 -12.88 -10.08
CA THR A 217 2.46 -11.69 -10.68
C THR A 217 3.30 -11.13 -11.82
N ALA A 218 4.63 -11.26 -11.78
CA ALA A 218 5.50 -10.89 -12.89
C ALA A 218 5.37 -11.82 -14.09
N LEU A 219 5.40 -13.14 -13.89
CA LEU A 219 5.36 -14.12 -14.98
C LEU A 219 3.99 -14.26 -15.61
N LEU A 220 2.93 -14.25 -14.80
CA LEU A 220 1.56 -14.42 -15.28
C LEU A 220 0.85 -13.07 -15.48
N ARG A 221 1.61 -11.96 -15.54
CA ARG A 221 1.06 -10.61 -15.61
C ARG A 221 0.05 -10.39 -16.74
N PRO A 222 0.26 -10.91 -17.97
CA PRO A 222 -0.69 -10.73 -19.07
C PRO A 222 -2.09 -11.29 -18.78
N ALA A 223 -2.18 -12.33 -17.95
CA ALA A 223 -3.44 -12.97 -17.56
C ALA A 223 -3.96 -12.47 -16.20
N LEU A 224 -3.10 -12.35 -15.19
CA LEU A 224 -3.51 -11.95 -13.84
C LEU A 224 -3.96 -10.50 -13.76
N THR A 225 -3.39 -9.62 -14.58
CA THR A 225 -3.74 -8.20 -14.60
C THR A 225 -5.20 -7.98 -15.03
N PRO A 226 -5.67 -8.47 -16.20
CA PRO A 226 -7.07 -8.32 -16.59
C PRO A 226 -8.02 -9.05 -15.64
N TYR A 227 -7.64 -10.23 -15.13
CA TYR A 227 -8.41 -10.92 -14.10
C TYR A 227 -8.58 -10.05 -12.85
N THR A 228 -7.52 -9.38 -12.41
CA THR A 228 -7.56 -8.49 -11.25
C THR A 228 -8.45 -7.27 -11.52
N TRP A 229 -8.39 -6.66 -12.72
CA TRP A 229 -9.30 -5.57 -13.06
C TRP A 229 -10.76 -6.01 -13.00
N TRP A 230 -11.08 -7.12 -13.67
CA TRP A 230 -12.42 -7.70 -13.68
C TRP A 230 -12.93 -7.94 -12.25
N ARG A 231 -12.12 -8.59 -11.41
CA ARG A 231 -12.49 -8.85 -10.02
C ARG A 231 -12.62 -7.56 -9.20
N THR A 232 -11.81 -6.54 -9.48
CA THR A 232 -11.93 -5.23 -8.80
C THR A 232 -13.21 -4.50 -9.20
N LEU A 233 -13.63 -4.62 -10.46
CA LEU A 233 -14.84 -3.97 -11.00
C LEU A 233 -16.13 -4.68 -10.57
N VAL A 234 -16.07 -6.00 -10.38
CA VAL A 234 -17.22 -6.84 -9.96
C VAL A 234 -17.32 -6.98 -8.44
N GLU A 235 -16.29 -6.61 -7.67
CA GLU A 235 -16.37 -6.64 -6.21
C GLU A 235 -17.44 -5.64 -5.75
N ASP A 236 -18.51 -6.16 -5.14
CA ASP A 236 -19.56 -5.34 -4.55
C ASP A 236 -18.90 -4.36 -3.56
N LEU A 237 -18.97 -3.07 -3.89
CA LEU A 237 -18.53 -2.03 -2.97
C LEU A 237 -19.41 -2.16 -1.72
N PRO A 238 -18.85 -2.45 -0.53
CA PRO A 238 -19.64 -2.37 0.68
C PRO A 238 -20.25 -0.96 0.72
N PRO A 239 -21.53 -0.82 1.09
CA PRO A 239 -22.15 0.49 1.21
C PRO A 239 -21.25 1.32 2.12
N TRP A 240 -20.83 2.48 1.64
CA TRP A 240 -19.98 3.39 2.39
C TRP A 240 -20.53 3.50 3.82
N PRO A 241 -19.70 3.28 4.86
CA PRO A 241 -20.17 3.44 6.22
C PRO A 241 -20.73 4.85 6.32
N ARG A 242 -22.07 4.96 6.43
CA ARG A 242 -22.70 6.25 6.70
C ARG A 242 -22.01 6.79 7.94
N PRO A 243 -21.65 8.08 7.98
CA PRO A 243 -21.06 8.66 9.17
C PRO A 243 -21.91 8.21 10.36
N LEU A 244 -21.31 7.41 11.26
CA LEU A 244 -22.03 7.04 12.46
C LEU A 244 -22.46 8.34 13.13
N PRO A 245 -23.74 8.48 13.54
CA PRO A 245 -24.18 9.68 14.22
C PRO A 245 -23.21 9.94 15.38
N ARG A 246 -22.66 11.16 15.44
CA ARG A 246 -21.75 11.56 16.52
C ARG A 246 -22.41 11.13 17.83
N ARG A 247 -21.72 10.27 18.60
CA ARG A 247 -22.18 10.01 19.97
C ARG A 247 -22.22 11.36 20.67
N PRO A 248 -23.34 11.77 21.28
CA PRO A 248 -23.37 12.99 22.06
C PRO A 248 -22.26 12.91 23.11
N ARG A 249 -21.42 13.94 23.15
CA ARG A 249 -20.36 14.08 24.14
C ARG A 249 -21.05 14.06 25.50
N LYS A 250 -20.59 13.22 26.44
CA LYS A 250 -21.23 13.07 27.76
C LYS A 250 -21.19 14.35 28.62
N ASP A 251 -20.56 15.41 28.12
CA ASP A 251 -20.25 16.64 28.85
C ASP A 251 -20.87 17.90 28.21
N GLU A 252 -21.85 17.77 27.31
CA GLU A 252 -22.68 18.92 26.90
C GLU A 252 -23.88 19.05 27.86
N PRO A 253 -23.92 20.09 28.72
CA PRO A 253 -25.02 20.33 29.66
C PRO A 253 -26.31 20.79 28.99
#